data_AF-A0A7S2YJZ9-F1
#
_entry.id   AF-A0A7S2YJZ9-F1
#
_cell.length_a   1.000
_cell.length_b   1.000
_cell.length_c   1.000
_cell.angle_alpha   90.00
_cell.angle_beta   90.00
_cell.angle_gamma   90.00
#
_symmetry.space_group_name_H-M   'P 1'
#
loop_
_entity.id
_entity.type
_entity.pdbx_description
1 polymer ?
#
loop_
_entity_poly.entity_id
_entity_poly.type
_entity_poly.pdbx_seq_one_letter_code
_entity_poly.pdbx_strand_id
1 'polypeptide(L)'
;VHCLTGKGRTSTVVAAFLCWMAEAQFTDIVETLEYIAHCKQLKSADDLIIPSQRRYASYFQNMLSDNIRPSQPPLLLSRIVLSTPPKFARGPSQEFDKEQDQWGCAPYLQLFKGGKLVFTAPATTTAPKLEETKEESTPATDKEEGTDQASATTTKPPASNSNASALPFCHVGHGSVSFHVQQIVQGDVLIRCRHLTAKRQRVSMFRAAFHTGYIGGRHVL
;
A
#
# COMPACT_ATOMS: atom_id res chain seq x y z
N VAL A 1 14.60 20.30 -17.06
CA VAL A 1 13.61 19.47 -16.32
C VAL A 1 12.95 20.31 -15.23
N HIS A 2 11.61 20.39 -15.15
CA HIS A 2 10.93 21.22 -14.14
C HIS A 2 9.73 20.51 -13.48
N CYS A 3 9.37 20.93 -12.27
CA CYS A 3 8.15 20.55 -11.56
C CYS A 3 7.74 21.68 -10.60
N LEU A 4 6.56 21.61 -9.98
CA LEU A 4 6.00 22.69 -9.14
C LEU A 4 6.98 23.27 -8.11
N THR A 5 7.78 22.44 -7.45
CA THR A 5 8.73 22.87 -6.41
C THR A 5 10.19 22.81 -6.84
N GLY A 6 10.49 22.26 -8.03
CA GLY A 6 11.85 21.99 -8.47
C GLY A 6 12.66 21.02 -7.59
N LYS A 7 12.03 20.30 -6.65
CA LYS A 7 12.66 19.35 -5.72
C LYS A 7 12.47 17.89 -6.19
N GLY A 8 11.70 17.09 -5.45
CA GLY A 8 11.52 15.65 -5.63
C GLY A 8 11.50 15.14 -7.07
N ARG A 9 10.43 15.44 -7.81
CA ARG A 9 10.22 14.94 -9.19
C ARG A 9 11.35 15.34 -10.14
N THR A 10 11.78 16.60 -10.09
CA THR A 10 12.88 17.10 -10.92
C THR A 10 14.16 16.34 -10.60
N SER A 11 14.48 16.21 -9.31
CA SER A 11 15.76 15.68 -8.87
C SER A 11 15.87 14.17 -9.08
N THR A 12 14.77 13.42 -8.95
CA THR A 12 14.74 12.00 -9.33
C THR A 12 15.11 11.79 -10.80
N VAL A 13 14.55 12.59 -11.71
CA VAL A 13 14.84 12.47 -13.15
C VAL A 13 16.26 12.93 -13.47
N VAL A 14 16.72 14.01 -12.85
CA VAL A 14 18.09 14.51 -13.03
C VAL A 14 19.12 13.50 -12.51
N ALA A 15 18.90 12.90 -11.34
CA ALA A 15 19.80 11.89 -10.79
C ALA A 15 19.89 10.66 -11.70
N ALA A 16 18.74 10.15 -12.16
CA ALA A 16 18.71 9.05 -13.13
C ALA A 16 19.47 9.40 -14.41
N PHE A 17 19.28 10.61 -14.95
CA PHE A 17 20.00 11.06 -16.15
C PHE A 17 21.52 11.14 -15.92
N LEU A 18 21.98 11.70 -14.81
CA LEU A 18 23.41 11.79 -14.49
C LEU A 18 24.03 10.38 -14.38
N CYS A 19 23.37 9.46 -13.67
CA CYS A 19 23.83 8.07 -13.58
C CYS A 19 23.84 7.36 -14.94
N TRP A 20 22.87 7.65 -15.81
CA TRP A 20 22.82 7.08 -17.15
C TRP A 20 23.96 7.57 -18.05
N MET A 21 24.30 8.86 -17.96
CA MET A 21 25.43 9.42 -18.69
C MET A 21 26.76 8.82 -18.22
N ALA A 22 26.85 8.42 -16.95
CA ALA A 22 28.05 7.87 -16.31
C ALA A 22 29.31 8.77 -16.45
N GLU A 23 29.10 10.06 -16.69
CA GLU A 23 30.14 11.09 -16.73
C GLU A 23 30.37 11.66 -15.33
N ALA A 24 31.53 12.31 -15.13
CA ALA A 24 31.88 12.97 -13.87
C ALA A 24 31.69 12.09 -12.61
N GLN A 25 31.89 10.78 -12.76
CA GLN A 25 31.80 9.77 -11.69
C GLN A 25 30.40 9.57 -11.10
N PHE A 26 29.34 10.10 -11.73
CA PHE A 26 27.96 9.81 -11.33
C PHE A 26 27.60 8.38 -11.74
N THR A 27 27.88 7.41 -10.87
CA THR A 27 27.59 5.98 -11.08
C THR A 27 26.73 5.40 -9.98
N ASP A 28 26.73 6.03 -8.79
CA ASP A 28 25.84 5.70 -7.68
C ASP A 28 24.74 6.76 -7.50
N ILE A 29 23.51 6.30 -7.41
CA ILE A 29 22.29 7.11 -7.35
C ILE A 29 22.15 7.78 -5.99
N VAL A 30 22.65 7.16 -4.91
CA VAL A 30 22.60 7.74 -3.56
C VAL A 30 23.54 8.93 -3.50
N GLU A 31 24.79 8.75 -3.93
CA GLU A 31 25.79 9.83 -4.01
C GLU A 31 25.32 10.95 -4.94
N THR A 32 24.75 10.60 -6.10
CA THR A 32 24.21 11.58 -7.05
C THR A 32 23.07 12.39 -6.44
N LEU A 33 22.17 11.76 -5.68
CA LEU A 33 21.09 12.44 -4.99
C LEU A 33 21.59 13.35 -3.87
N GLU A 34 22.62 12.94 -3.13
CA GLU A 34 23.27 13.78 -2.11
C GLU A 34 23.96 14.99 -2.75
N TYR A 35 24.64 14.81 -3.87
CA TYR A 35 25.22 15.91 -4.64
C TYR A 35 24.15 16.92 -5.07
N ILE A 36 23.02 16.46 -5.62
CA ILE A 36 21.91 17.34 -6.02
C ILE A 36 21.29 18.05 -4.81
N ALA A 37 21.19 17.37 -3.66
CA ALA A 37 20.70 17.96 -2.43
C ALA A 37 21.62 19.09 -1.95
N HIS A 38 22.94 18.85 -1.98
CA HIS A 38 23.96 19.85 -1.68
C HIS A 38 23.88 21.06 -2.63
N CYS A 39 23.78 20.85 -3.95
CA CYS A 39 23.58 21.93 -4.92
C CYS A 39 22.31 22.75 -4.67
N LYS A 40 21.30 22.15 -4.03
CA LYS A 40 20.03 22.79 -3.66
C LYS A 40 20.02 23.32 -2.22
N GLN A 41 21.17 23.34 -1.54
CA GLN A 41 21.32 23.82 -0.17
C GLN A 41 20.40 23.10 0.83
N LEU A 42 20.20 21.79 0.61
CA LEU A 42 19.50 20.90 1.54
C LEU A 42 20.51 20.10 2.35
N LYS A 43 20.09 19.60 3.52
CA LYS A 43 20.99 18.87 4.42
C LYS A 43 21.29 17.45 3.95
N SER A 44 20.34 16.83 3.24
CA SER A 44 20.46 15.48 2.73
C SER A 44 19.49 15.21 1.58
N ALA A 45 19.64 14.08 0.90
CA ALA A 45 18.67 13.61 -0.09
C ALA A 45 17.28 13.31 0.52
N ASP A 46 17.17 13.03 1.83
CA ASP A 46 15.87 12.81 2.48
C ASP A 46 15.02 14.09 2.58
N ASP A 47 15.65 15.26 2.59
CA ASP A 47 14.96 16.56 2.47
C ASP A 47 14.58 16.89 1.01
N LEU A 48 15.16 16.17 0.05
CA LEU A 48 15.01 16.43 -1.39
C LEU A 48 13.91 15.58 -2.01
N ILE A 49 13.86 14.29 -1.68
CA ILE A 49 12.98 13.29 -2.31
C ILE A 49 12.25 12.44 -1.27
N ILE A 50 11.11 11.87 -1.66
CA ILE A 50 10.38 10.91 -0.82
C ILE A 50 10.90 9.48 -1.00
N PRO A 51 10.64 8.54 -0.07
CA PRO A 51 11.12 7.17 -0.18
C PRO A 51 10.72 6.43 -1.47
N SER A 52 9.52 6.70 -2.01
CA SER A 52 9.11 6.11 -3.28
C SER A 52 9.89 6.67 -4.48
N GLN A 53 10.32 7.94 -4.44
CA GLN A 53 11.18 8.51 -5.47
C GLN A 53 12.58 7.90 -5.41
N ARG A 54 13.14 7.75 -4.19
CA ARG A 54 14.43 7.07 -3.97
C ARG A 54 14.41 5.65 -4.54
N ARG A 55 13.36 4.89 -4.21
CA ARG A 55 13.15 3.52 -4.71
C ARG A 55 13.17 3.44 -6.25
N TYR A 56 12.45 4.33 -6.93
CA TYR A 56 12.40 4.33 -8.40
C TYR A 56 13.73 4.78 -9.04
N ALA A 57 14.47 5.69 -8.39
CA ALA A 57 15.82 6.05 -8.82
C ALA A 57 16.75 4.83 -8.73
N SER A 58 16.70 4.07 -7.63
CA SER A 58 17.45 2.82 -7.47
C SER A 58 17.02 1.74 -8.47
N TYR A 59 15.72 1.59 -8.75
CA TYR A 59 15.26 0.68 -9.81
C TYR A 59 15.91 0.98 -11.15
N PHE A 60 16.03 2.26 -11.49
CA PHE A 60 16.69 2.69 -12.72
C PHE A 60 18.19 2.37 -12.71
N GLN A 61 18.90 2.65 -11.61
CA GLN A 61 20.31 2.23 -11.48
C GLN A 61 20.47 0.72 -11.68
N ASN A 62 19.63 -0.10 -11.06
CA ASN A 62 19.70 -1.56 -11.22
C ASN A 62 19.53 -2.01 -12.69
N MET A 63 18.78 -1.26 -13.51
CA MET A 63 18.70 -1.54 -14.95
C MET A 63 20.01 -1.25 -15.68
N LEU A 64 20.74 -0.22 -15.23
CA LEU A 64 22.01 0.21 -15.82
C LEU A 64 23.19 -0.66 -15.38
N SER A 65 23.36 -0.85 -14.08
CA SER A 65 24.55 -1.47 -13.48
C SER A 65 24.47 -2.99 -13.45
N ASP A 66 23.30 -3.53 -13.08
CA ASP A 66 23.14 -4.95 -12.74
C ASP A 66 22.55 -5.76 -13.90
N ASN A 67 22.34 -5.14 -15.07
CA ASN A 67 21.60 -5.70 -16.20
C ASN A 67 20.23 -6.28 -15.80
N ILE A 68 19.64 -5.80 -14.70
CA ILE A 68 18.35 -6.27 -14.22
C ILE A 68 17.27 -5.78 -15.18
N ARG A 69 16.73 -6.71 -15.95
CA ARG A 69 15.49 -6.49 -16.71
C ARG A 69 14.32 -6.86 -15.80
N PRO A 70 13.53 -5.92 -15.30
CA PRO A 70 12.41 -6.26 -14.44
C PRO A 70 11.41 -7.13 -15.22
N SER A 71 11.33 -8.41 -14.85
CA SER A 71 10.25 -9.27 -15.31
C SER A 71 8.95 -8.75 -14.71
N GLN A 72 7.85 -8.68 -15.46
CA GLN A 72 6.56 -8.20 -14.93
C GLN A 72 5.56 -9.34 -14.77
N PRO A 73 5.83 -10.40 -13.96
CA PRO A 73 4.81 -11.40 -13.71
C PRO A 73 3.64 -10.76 -12.96
N PRO A 74 2.40 -11.14 -13.27
CA PRO A 74 1.26 -10.85 -12.41
C PRO A 74 1.48 -11.49 -11.03
N LEU A 75 1.34 -10.70 -9.96
CA LEU A 75 1.49 -11.16 -8.57
C LEU A 75 0.16 -11.02 -7.83
N LEU A 76 -0.19 -12.01 -7.00
CA LEU A 76 -1.33 -11.88 -6.10
C LEU A 76 -0.93 -11.07 -4.86
N LEU A 77 -1.48 -9.87 -4.71
CA LEU A 77 -1.42 -9.12 -3.47
C LEU A 77 -2.54 -9.59 -2.55
N SER A 78 -2.27 -10.61 -1.73
CA SER A 78 -3.28 -11.21 -0.85
C SER A 78 -3.70 -10.28 0.28
N ARG A 79 -2.72 -9.71 1.01
CA ARG A 79 -2.97 -8.81 2.15
C ARG A 79 -1.85 -7.81 2.36
N ILE A 80 -2.18 -6.71 3.00
CA ILE A 80 -1.20 -5.74 3.55
C ILE A 80 -1.37 -5.73 5.07
N VAL A 81 -0.26 -5.77 5.79
CA VAL A 81 -0.25 -5.73 7.26
C VAL A 81 0.40 -4.43 7.72
N LEU A 82 -0.28 -3.70 8.59
CA LEU A 82 0.25 -2.56 9.32
C LEU A 82 0.53 -3.02 10.75
N SER A 83 1.81 -3.08 11.12
CA SER A 83 2.26 -3.70 12.38
C SER A 83 1.67 -3.06 13.63
N THR A 84 1.37 -1.77 13.59
CA THR A 84 0.73 -1.04 14.71
C THR A 84 -0.13 0.10 14.16
N PRO A 85 -1.41 0.22 14.56
CA PRO A 85 -2.24 1.38 14.27
C PRO A 85 -1.59 2.67 14.77
N PRO A 86 -1.43 3.69 13.91
CA PRO A 86 -0.92 4.99 14.34
C PRO A 86 -1.98 5.78 15.11
N LYS A 87 -1.52 6.69 15.99
CA LYS A 87 -2.34 7.56 16.84
C LYS A 87 -2.92 8.74 16.04
N PHE A 88 -4.03 8.55 15.35
CA PHE A 88 -4.73 9.61 14.59
C PHE A 88 -5.86 10.28 15.35
N ALA A 89 -6.57 9.53 16.19
CA ALA A 89 -7.70 10.02 16.97
C ALA A 89 -7.88 9.20 18.25
N ARG A 90 -8.68 9.72 19.19
CA ARG A 90 -9.26 8.91 20.25
C ARG A 90 -10.52 8.21 19.72
N GLY A 91 -10.61 6.91 19.91
CA GLY A 91 -11.76 6.09 19.55
C GLY A 91 -12.89 6.22 20.58
N PRO A 92 -14.04 5.58 20.33
CA PRO A 92 -15.05 5.41 21.36
C PRO A 92 -14.42 4.73 22.59
N SER A 93 -14.61 5.32 23.77
CA SER A 93 -14.13 4.76 25.04
C SER A 93 -14.94 3.51 25.36
N GLN A 94 -14.29 2.37 25.57
CA GLN A 94 -14.93 1.23 26.22
C GLN A 94 -14.83 1.42 27.74
N GLU A 95 -15.83 0.92 28.49
CA GLU A 95 -15.99 1.17 29.94
C GLU A 95 -14.77 0.75 30.79
N PHE A 96 -13.89 -0.09 30.24
CA PHE A 96 -12.71 -0.65 30.91
C PHE A 96 -11.37 -0.24 30.30
N ASP A 97 -11.35 0.66 29.30
CA ASP A 97 -10.11 1.08 28.63
C ASP A 97 -9.35 2.14 29.45
N LYS A 98 -8.07 1.88 29.72
CA LYS A 98 -7.16 2.92 30.22
C LYS A 98 -7.05 4.03 29.16
N GLU A 99 -6.88 5.29 29.56
CA GLU A 99 -6.83 6.44 28.61
C GLU A 99 -5.82 6.27 27.45
N GLN A 100 -4.73 5.52 27.67
CA GLN A 100 -3.72 5.25 26.64
C GLN A 100 -4.21 4.26 25.56
N ASP A 101 -5.16 3.39 25.88
CA ASP A 101 -5.73 2.39 24.96
C ASP A 101 -6.76 3.01 24.01
N GLN A 102 -7.18 4.25 24.22
CA GLN A 102 -8.18 4.92 23.40
C GLN A 102 -7.61 5.47 22.08
N TRP A 103 -6.29 5.61 21.94
CA TRP A 103 -5.69 6.14 20.72
C TRP A 103 -5.68 5.10 19.61
N GLY A 104 -5.97 5.56 18.39
CA GLY A 104 -5.97 4.69 17.22
C GLY A 104 -6.33 5.42 15.94
N CYS A 105 -6.86 4.66 14.99
CA CYS A 105 -7.33 5.18 13.72
C CYS A 105 -8.48 4.32 13.18
N ALA A 106 -9.31 4.86 12.31
CA ALA A 106 -10.20 4.10 11.44
C ALA A 106 -9.63 4.04 10.01
N PRO A 107 -8.73 3.09 9.70
CA PRO A 107 -7.98 3.10 8.45
C PRO A 107 -8.69 2.32 7.34
N TYR A 108 -8.52 2.79 6.12
CA TYR A 108 -8.82 2.05 4.91
C TYR A 108 -7.70 2.24 3.89
N LEU A 109 -7.47 1.20 3.11
CA LEU A 109 -6.42 1.11 2.12
C LEU A 109 -7.00 1.23 0.72
N GLN A 110 -6.28 1.91 -0.16
CA GLN A 110 -6.62 2.09 -1.55
C GLN A 110 -5.46 1.66 -2.43
N LEU A 111 -5.76 0.86 -3.45
CA LEU A 111 -4.81 0.36 -4.42
C LEU A 111 -5.01 1.07 -5.75
N PHE A 112 -3.93 1.58 -6.33
CA PHE A 112 -3.95 2.27 -7.62
C PHE A 112 -3.00 1.61 -8.61
N LYS A 113 -3.44 1.52 -9.87
CA LYS A 113 -2.65 1.08 -11.03
C LYS A 113 -2.87 2.04 -12.18
N GLY A 114 -1.80 2.48 -12.84
CA GLY A 114 -1.89 3.44 -13.96
C GLY A 114 -2.64 4.74 -13.60
N GLY A 115 -2.47 5.21 -12.36
CA GLY A 115 -3.16 6.41 -11.84
C GLY A 115 -4.65 6.21 -11.48
N LYS A 116 -5.24 5.04 -11.76
CA LYS A 116 -6.65 4.73 -11.47
C LYS A 116 -6.78 3.94 -10.17
N LEU A 117 -7.81 4.25 -9.37
CA LEU A 117 -8.18 3.45 -8.20
C LEU A 117 -8.75 2.11 -8.67
N VAL A 118 -8.15 1.00 -8.24
CA VAL A 118 -8.57 -0.35 -8.64
C VAL A 118 -9.20 -1.14 -7.50
N PHE A 119 -8.91 -0.80 -6.25
CA PHE A 119 -9.46 -1.51 -5.09
C PHE A 119 -9.42 -0.66 -3.82
N THR A 120 -10.34 -0.92 -2.89
CA THR A 120 -10.38 -0.33 -1.55
C THR A 120 -10.71 -1.40 -0.52
N ALA A 121 -9.99 -1.45 0.60
CA ALA A 121 -10.28 -2.36 1.71
C ALA A 121 -10.26 -1.64 3.06
N PRO A 122 -11.21 -1.93 3.97
CA PRO A 122 -11.11 -1.54 5.37
C PRO A 122 -10.01 -2.35 6.07
N ALA A 123 -9.49 -1.86 7.20
CA ALA A 123 -8.70 -2.72 8.08
C ALA A 123 -9.57 -3.78 8.75
N THR A 124 -8.93 -4.89 9.09
CA THR A 124 -9.45 -5.97 9.93
C THR A 124 -8.45 -6.23 11.03
N THR A 125 -8.91 -6.27 12.28
CA THR A 125 -8.11 -6.66 13.45
C THR A 125 -8.14 -8.18 13.59
N THR A 126 -7.01 -8.79 13.93
CA THR A 126 -6.93 -10.21 14.32
C THR A 126 -7.39 -10.43 15.76
N ALA A 127 -8.39 -9.67 16.24
CA ALA A 127 -8.93 -9.90 17.57
C ALA A 127 -9.46 -11.34 17.63
N PRO A 128 -9.18 -12.11 18.70
CA PRO A 128 -9.75 -13.43 18.85
C PRO A 128 -11.28 -13.29 18.82
N LYS A 129 -11.92 -13.87 17.80
CA LYS A 129 -13.35 -14.16 17.91
C LYS A 129 -13.48 -15.13 19.07
N LEU A 130 -14.06 -14.69 20.18
CA LEU A 130 -14.79 -15.63 21.04
C LEU A 130 -15.90 -16.17 20.14
N GLU A 131 -15.74 -17.41 19.70
CA GLU A 131 -16.80 -18.11 18.98
C GLU A 131 -17.98 -18.25 19.96
N GLU A 132 -19.04 -17.49 19.73
CA GLU A 132 -20.36 -17.85 20.26
C GLU A 132 -20.70 -19.22 19.66
N THR A 133 -20.59 -20.25 20.49
CA THR A 133 -21.04 -21.60 20.19
C THR A 133 -22.56 -21.53 20.08
N LYS A 134 -23.07 -21.32 18.88
CA LYS A 134 -24.47 -21.63 18.58
C LYS A 134 -24.56 -23.15 18.47
N GLU A 135 -25.10 -23.77 19.52
CA GLU A 135 -25.63 -25.13 19.44
C GLU A 135 -26.74 -25.15 18.39
N GLU A 136 -26.41 -25.67 17.21
CA GLU A 136 -27.39 -25.95 16.16
C GLU A 136 -27.73 -27.44 16.20
N SER A 137 -28.91 -27.73 16.73
CA SER A 137 -29.53 -29.05 16.66
C SER A 137 -30.00 -29.29 15.23
N THR A 138 -29.46 -30.32 14.59
CA THR A 138 -29.96 -30.84 13.31
C THR A 138 -30.93 -31.98 13.57
N PRO A 139 -31.96 -32.11 12.71
CA PRO A 139 -32.28 -33.43 12.17
C PRO A 139 -32.10 -33.45 10.65
N ALA A 140 -31.61 -34.61 10.19
CA ALA A 140 -31.26 -34.95 8.82
C ALA A 140 -32.44 -35.04 7.85
N THR A 141 -32.18 -34.84 6.56
CA THR A 141 -32.65 -35.72 5.44
C THR A 141 -32.06 -35.30 4.07
N ASP A 142 -31.15 -36.14 3.56
CA ASP A 142 -31.07 -36.80 2.24
C ASP A 142 -31.38 -36.12 0.87
N LYS A 143 -30.42 -36.36 -0.04
CA LYS A 143 -30.46 -36.66 -1.51
C LYS A 143 -30.36 -35.51 -2.54
N GLU A 144 -29.24 -35.47 -3.31
CA GLU A 144 -29.03 -35.88 -4.74
C GLU A 144 -29.47 -34.76 -5.72
N GLU A 145 -28.89 -34.41 -6.87
CA GLU A 145 -27.71 -34.75 -7.70
C GLU A 145 -27.73 -33.70 -8.86
N GLY A 146 -26.65 -33.47 -9.61
CA GLY A 146 -26.77 -33.13 -11.05
C GLY A 146 -26.57 -31.70 -11.59
N THR A 147 -25.40 -31.53 -12.22
CA THR A 147 -25.13 -30.93 -13.55
C THR A 147 -24.93 -29.42 -13.81
N ASP A 148 -23.86 -29.20 -14.58
CA ASP A 148 -23.31 -27.99 -15.20
C ASP A 148 -24.26 -27.22 -16.13
N GLN A 149 -24.08 -25.90 -16.21
CA GLN A 149 -23.78 -25.22 -17.48
C GLN A 149 -23.41 -23.74 -17.31
N ALA A 150 -22.41 -23.34 -18.11
CA ALA A 150 -21.88 -21.99 -18.23
C ALA A 150 -22.86 -21.03 -18.92
N SER A 151 -22.88 -19.76 -18.50
CA SER A 151 -23.35 -18.66 -19.35
C SER A 151 -22.64 -17.35 -18.98
N ALA A 152 -21.94 -16.80 -19.97
CA ALA A 152 -21.26 -15.52 -19.91
C ALA A 152 -22.30 -14.38 -19.87
N THR A 153 -22.24 -13.53 -18.84
CA THR A 153 -22.95 -12.25 -18.84
C THR A 153 -22.02 -11.12 -18.43
N THR A 154 -21.85 -10.18 -19.34
CA THR A 154 -21.04 -8.96 -19.21
C THR A 154 -21.66 -8.02 -18.16
N THR A 155 -21.11 -8.00 -16.94
CA THR A 155 -21.55 -7.07 -15.89
C THR A 155 -20.66 -5.83 -15.82
N LYS A 156 -21.28 -4.70 -16.20
CA LYS A 156 -20.92 -3.32 -15.87
C LYS A 156 -20.58 -3.20 -14.36
N PRO A 157 -19.62 -2.35 -13.94
CA PRO A 157 -19.21 -2.27 -12.54
C PRO A 157 -20.40 -1.91 -11.64
N PRO A 158 -20.59 -2.59 -10.49
CA PRO A 158 -21.67 -2.25 -9.59
C PRO A 158 -21.47 -0.82 -9.08
N ALA A 159 -22.46 0.01 -9.37
CA ALA A 159 -22.65 1.28 -8.70
C ALA A 159 -22.67 1.05 -7.18
N SER A 160 -21.97 1.93 -6.47
CA SER A 160 -21.99 2.14 -5.02
C SER A 160 -23.02 1.31 -4.24
N ASN A 161 -22.58 0.19 -3.65
CA ASN A 161 -23.37 -0.43 -2.59
C ASN A 161 -23.42 0.52 -1.39
N SER A 162 -24.61 1.01 -1.12
CA SER A 162 -25.00 2.08 -0.20
C SER A 162 -25.15 1.61 1.26
N ASN A 163 -24.43 0.58 1.69
CA ASN A 163 -24.27 0.24 3.10
C ASN A 163 -22.84 0.55 3.55
N ALA A 164 -22.56 1.84 3.78
CA ALA A 164 -21.32 2.25 4.42
C ALA A 164 -21.41 1.93 5.93
N SER A 165 -21.30 0.65 6.28
CA SER A 165 -20.98 0.24 7.65
C SER A 165 -19.77 1.05 8.09
N ALA A 166 -19.85 1.70 9.27
CA ALA A 166 -18.76 2.50 9.80
C ALA A 166 -17.43 1.73 9.72
N LEU A 167 -16.35 2.39 9.28
CA LEU A 167 -15.04 1.74 9.24
C LEU A 167 -14.64 1.34 10.67
N PRO A 168 -14.04 0.15 10.85
CA PRO A 168 -13.62 -0.29 12.17
C PRO A 168 -12.56 0.66 12.74
N PHE A 169 -12.69 0.98 14.02
CA PHE A 169 -11.67 1.73 14.75
C PHE A 169 -10.62 0.74 15.31
N CYS A 170 -9.38 0.93 14.90
CA CYS A 170 -8.23 0.14 15.30
C CYS A 170 -7.43 0.89 16.37
N HIS A 171 -7.50 0.39 17.61
CA HIS A 171 -6.72 0.90 18.74
C HIS A 171 -5.26 0.48 18.62
N VAL A 172 -4.34 1.31 19.14
CA VAL A 172 -2.89 1.02 19.16
C VAL A 172 -2.60 -0.31 19.85
N GLY A 173 -3.34 -0.66 20.90
CA GLY A 173 -3.20 -1.91 21.66
C GLY A 173 -3.57 -3.18 20.89
N HIS A 174 -4.26 -3.08 19.74
CA HIS A 174 -4.64 -4.25 18.94
C HIS A 174 -3.46 -4.95 18.25
N GLY A 175 -2.24 -4.41 18.33
CA GLY A 175 -1.08 -4.95 17.62
C GLY A 175 -1.22 -4.72 16.12
N SER A 176 -1.07 -5.75 15.30
CA SER A 176 -1.13 -5.60 13.84
C SER A 176 -2.56 -5.53 13.29
N VAL A 177 -2.76 -4.73 12.24
CA VAL A 177 -4.00 -4.71 11.46
C VAL A 177 -3.75 -5.13 10.03
N SER A 178 -4.68 -5.91 9.47
CA SER A 178 -4.58 -6.43 8.10
C SER A 178 -5.57 -5.73 7.18
N PHE A 179 -5.21 -5.58 5.92
CA PHE A 179 -6.10 -5.19 4.82
C PHE A 179 -6.11 -6.35 3.84
N HIS A 180 -7.24 -7.03 3.73
CA HIS A 180 -7.41 -8.14 2.78
C HIS A 180 -7.66 -7.55 1.39
N VAL A 181 -6.75 -7.84 0.45
CA VAL A 181 -6.74 -7.22 -0.89
C VAL A 181 -7.18 -8.23 -1.94
N GLN A 182 -6.55 -9.39 -2.01
CA GLN A 182 -6.84 -10.46 -2.98
C GLN A 182 -6.87 -9.98 -4.44
N GLN A 183 -5.99 -9.03 -4.81
CA GLN A 183 -5.91 -8.49 -6.17
C GLN A 183 -4.64 -8.93 -6.88
N ILE A 184 -4.79 -9.33 -8.15
CA ILE A 184 -3.65 -9.50 -9.04
C ILE A 184 -3.13 -8.11 -9.43
N VAL A 185 -1.84 -7.90 -9.21
CA VAL A 185 -1.12 -6.66 -9.53
C VAL A 185 0.03 -6.93 -10.47
N GLN A 186 0.34 -5.97 -11.33
CA GLN A 186 1.43 -6.06 -12.31
C GLN A 186 1.90 -4.66 -12.69
N GLY A 187 3.21 -4.45 -12.77
CA GLY A 187 3.83 -3.17 -13.08
C GLY A 187 3.82 -2.22 -11.88
N ASP A 188 3.59 -0.94 -12.14
CA ASP A 188 3.54 0.10 -11.11
C ASP A 188 2.27 0.05 -10.27
N VAL A 189 2.47 -0.04 -8.95
CA VAL A 189 1.40 -0.10 -7.95
C VAL A 189 1.61 1.01 -6.94
N LEU A 190 0.56 1.79 -6.68
CA LEU A 190 0.53 2.76 -5.59
C LEU A 190 -0.48 2.33 -4.53
N ILE A 191 0.01 2.15 -3.31
CA ILE A 191 -0.80 1.96 -2.11
C ILE A 191 -0.99 3.32 -1.44
N ARG A 192 -2.21 3.58 -0.98
CA ARG A 192 -2.54 4.75 -0.15
C ARG A 192 -3.41 4.32 1.01
N CYS A 193 -2.97 4.61 2.22
CA CYS A 193 -3.76 4.39 3.43
C CYS A 193 -4.28 5.72 3.97
N ARG A 194 -5.51 5.72 4.47
CA ARG A 194 -6.22 6.90 4.97
C ARG A 194 -7.00 6.58 6.23
N HIS A 195 -7.06 7.56 7.11
CA HIS A 195 -7.94 7.56 8.27
C HIS A 195 -9.24 8.29 7.93
N LEU A 196 -10.39 7.68 8.24
CA LEU A 196 -11.69 8.36 8.21
C LEU A 196 -12.02 8.92 9.60
N THR A 197 -12.14 10.24 9.72
CA THR A 197 -12.48 10.88 11.00
C THR A 197 -13.96 10.71 11.35
N ALA A 198 -14.33 10.98 12.60
CA ALA A 198 -15.74 11.03 13.04
C ALA A 198 -16.59 12.02 12.22
N LYS A 199 -15.99 13.13 11.77
CA LYS A 199 -16.61 14.12 10.86
C LYS A 199 -16.59 13.68 9.38
N ARG A 200 -16.31 12.40 9.12
CA ARG A 200 -16.21 11.78 7.78
C ARG A 200 -15.16 12.40 6.87
N GLN A 201 -14.16 13.08 7.44
CA GLN A 201 -13.03 13.63 6.69
C GLN A 201 -11.95 12.58 6.45
N ARG A 202 -11.27 12.68 5.32
CA ARG A 202 -10.23 11.71 4.91
C ARG A 202 -8.86 12.29 5.18
N VAL A 203 -8.17 11.78 6.20
CA VAL A 203 -6.80 12.17 6.53
C VAL A 203 -5.83 11.18 5.89
N SER A 204 -4.80 11.68 5.19
CA SER A 204 -3.79 10.80 4.59
C SER A 204 -2.89 10.23 5.68
N MET A 205 -2.68 8.92 5.68
CA MET A 205 -1.76 8.25 6.62
C MET A 205 -0.41 8.04 5.96
N PHE A 206 -0.37 7.21 4.91
CA PHE A 206 0.85 6.96 4.15
C PHE A 206 0.55 6.65 2.69
N ARG A 207 1.59 6.75 1.87
CA ARG A 207 1.62 6.31 0.48
C ARG A 207 2.91 5.55 0.21
N ALA A 208 2.83 4.48 -0.56
CA ALA A 208 3.98 3.72 -1.00
C ALA A 208 3.75 3.28 -2.44
N ALA A 209 4.71 3.56 -3.32
CA ALA A 209 4.72 3.05 -4.68
C ALA A 209 5.84 2.02 -4.86
N PHE A 210 5.56 0.96 -5.60
CA PHE A 210 6.53 -0.07 -5.95
C PHE A 210 6.18 -0.65 -7.33
N HIS A 211 7.16 -1.32 -7.94
CA HIS A 211 6.97 -1.98 -9.22
C HIS A 211 7.10 -3.50 -9.03
N THR A 212 6.14 -4.29 -9.51
CA THR A 212 6.11 -5.74 -9.26
C THR A 212 7.33 -6.47 -9.79
N GLY A 213 7.98 -5.95 -10.83
CA GLY A 213 9.18 -6.58 -11.40
C GLY A 213 10.46 -6.47 -10.58
N TYR A 214 10.39 -5.81 -9.43
CA TYR A 214 11.45 -5.77 -8.42
C TYR A 214 11.05 -6.49 -7.13
N ILE A 215 9.94 -7.26 -7.16
CA ILE A 215 9.48 -8.09 -6.04
C ILE A 215 9.93 -9.53 -6.29
N GLY A 216 10.52 -10.17 -5.29
CA GLY A 216 10.82 -11.60 -5.33
C GLY A 216 12.10 -11.96 -6.09
N GLY A 217 13.16 -11.16 -5.95
CA GLY A 217 14.47 -11.52 -6.49
C GLY A 217 14.87 -12.92 -6.05
N ARG A 218 14.89 -13.87 -6.99
CA ARG A 218 15.93 -14.89 -7.00
C ARG A 218 17.26 -14.13 -7.09
N HIS A 219 17.83 -13.77 -5.94
CA HIS A 219 19.27 -13.87 -5.81
C HIS A 219 19.55 -15.37 -5.85
N VAL A 220 19.75 -15.92 -7.05
CA VAL A 220 20.55 -17.14 -7.17
C VAL A 220 21.98 -16.66 -6.99
N LEU A 221 22.49 -16.80 -5.76
CA LEU A 221 23.88 -17.12 -5.51
C LEU A 221 23.87 -18.43 -4.72
#